data_AF-A0A6G9YSQ2-F1
#
_entry.id   AF-A0A6G9YSQ2-F1
#
_cell.length_a   1.000
_cell.length_b   1.000
_cell.length_c   1.000
_cell.angle_alpha   90.00
_cell.angle_beta   90.00
_cell.angle_gamma   90.00
#
_symmetry.space_group_name_H-M   'P 1'
#
loop_
_entity.id
_entity.type
_entity.pdbx_description
1 polymer ?
#
loop_
_entity_poly.entity_id
_entity_poly.type
_entity_poly.pdbx_seq_one_letter_code
_entity_poly.pdbx_strand_id
1 'polypeptide(L)'
;MSERVKPVPEAGNGTGPISRTAYLHVNYRKITPLQAPLTVCGRVDRIEGRKTFITAELRDEQGDLLADCEGLMVQLLPWQP
;
A
#
# COMPACT_ATOMS: atom_id res chain seq x y z
N MET A 1 18.79 -7.51 -24.21
CA MET A 1 18.18 -6.25 -23.71
C MET A 1 17.79 -6.50 -22.27
N SER A 2 18.62 -6.05 -21.32
CA SER A 2 18.40 -6.29 -19.88
C SER A 2 17.50 -5.19 -19.35
N GLU A 3 16.27 -5.55 -18.96
CA GLU A 3 15.31 -4.64 -18.35
C GLU A 3 15.83 -4.30 -16.94
N ARG A 4 16.38 -3.08 -16.78
CA ARG A 4 16.78 -2.58 -15.46
C ARG A 4 15.51 -2.47 -14.61
N VAL A 5 15.34 -3.40 -13.67
CA VAL A 5 14.44 -3.22 -12.52
C VAL A 5 14.82 -1.88 -11.87
N LYS A 6 13.91 -0.91 -11.94
CA LYS A 6 14.12 0.38 -11.26
C LYS A 6 14.10 0.12 -9.75
N PRO A 7 15.01 0.74 -8.98
CA PRO A 7 15.01 0.59 -7.54
C PRO A 7 13.66 1.02 -6.97
N VAL A 8 13.18 0.28 -5.96
CA VAL A 8 11.99 0.66 -5.19
C VAL A 8 12.27 2.04 -4.60
N PRO A 9 11.46 3.07 -4.91
CA PRO A 9 11.69 4.40 -4.35
C PRO A 9 11.56 4.31 -2.83
N GLU A 10 12.53 4.89 -2.12
CA GLU A 10 12.42 5.07 -0.67
C GLU A 10 11.09 5.77 -0.35
N ALA A 11 10.50 5.43 0.81
CA ALA A 11 9.23 5.95 1.27
C ALA A 11 9.32 7.46 1.58
N GLY A 12 9.40 8.27 0.52
CA GLY A 12 9.40 9.72 0.55
C GLY A 12 8.00 10.24 0.25
N ASN A 13 7.44 11.00 1.19
CA ASN A 13 6.47 12.08 0.99
C ASN A 13 5.41 11.92 -0.14
N GLY A 14 4.77 10.76 -0.31
CA GLY A 14 3.55 10.61 -1.13
C GLY A 14 3.64 11.01 -2.62
N THR A 15 4.83 11.27 -3.17
CA THR A 15 5.02 11.80 -4.53
C THR A 15 5.14 10.71 -5.62
N GLY A 16 4.42 9.60 -5.45
CA GLY A 16 4.33 8.56 -6.49
C GLY A 16 3.48 9.02 -7.69
N PRO A 17 3.66 8.41 -8.87
CA PRO A 17 2.79 8.70 -10.02
C PRO A 17 1.32 8.41 -9.69
N ILE A 18 0.42 9.21 -10.27
CA ILE A 18 -1.03 9.09 -10.03
C ILE A 18 -1.46 7.66 -10.35
N SER A 19 -2.15 7.03 -9.39
CA SER A 19 -2.59 5.65 -9.49
C SER A 19 -4.00 5.50 -8.91
N ARG A 20 -4.67 4.42 -9.31
CA ARG A 20 -5.97 4.02 -8.76
C ARG A 20 -5.87 2.64 -8.13
N THR A 21 -6.65 2.39 -7.09
CA THR A 21 -6.80 1.07 -6.49
C THR A 21 -7.51 0.16 -7.49
N ALA A 22 -6.84 -0.92 -7.90
CA ALA A 22 -7.46 -1.97 -8.70
C ALA A 22 -8.16 -3.00 -7.80
N TYR A 23 -7.51 -3.40 -6.71
CA TYR A 23 -8.15 -4.15 -5.63
C TYR A 23 -7.52 -3.82 -4.28
N LEU A 24 -8.28 -4.08 -3.23
CA LEU A 24 -7.82 -4.07 -1.85
C LEU A 24 -8.51 -5.24 -1.13
N HIS A 25 -7.72 -6.14 -0.57
CA HIS A 25 -8.21 -7.25 0.22
C HIS A 25 -7.75 -7.06 1.66
N VAL A 26 -8.71 -6.97 2.59
CA VAL A 26 -8.45 -6.68 4.00
C VAL A 26 -8.88 -7.87 4.85
N ASN A 27 -7.98 -8.35 5.69
CA ASN A 27 -8.30 -9.33 6.73
C ASN A 27 -8.45 -8.59 8.06
N TYR A 28 -9.66 -8.59 8.61
CA TYR A 28 -9.91 -8.06 9.95
C TYR A 28 -9.58 -9.14 10.99
N ARG A 29 -8.60 -8.84 11.85
CA ARG A 29 -8.08 -9.78 12.86
C ARG A 29 -8.73 -9.57 14.22
N LYS A 30 -9.03 -8.31 14.56
CA LYS A 30 -9.62 -7.90 15.84
C LYS A 30 -10.60 -6.74 15.62
N ILE A 31 -11.50 -6.52 16.57
CA ILE A 31 -12.36 -5.33 16.57
C ILE A 31 -11.48 -4.09 16.74
N THR A 32 -11.59 -3.15 15.81
CA THR A 32 -10.83 -1.90 15.89
C THR A 32 -11.44 -0.97 16.95
N PRO A 33 -10.68 -0.55 17.97
CA PRO A 33 -11.17 0.38 18.97
C PRO A 33 -11.48 1.74 18.34
N LEU A 34 -12.59 2.33 18.76
CA LEU A 34 -12.96 3.69 18.37
C LEU A 34 -12.31 4.69 19.32
N GLN A 35 -12.07 5.92 18.84
CA GLN A 35 -11.51 7.02 19.64
C GLN A 35 -10.13 6.71 20.27
N ALA A 36 -9.41 5.73 19.71
CA ALA A 36 -8.05 5.39 20.09
C ALA A 36 -7.08 5.74 18.95
N PRO A 37 -5.84 6.13 19.25
CA PRO A 37 -4.81 6.28 18.23
C PRO A 37 -4.48 4.94 17.57
N LEU A 38 -4.30 4.98 16.25
CA LEU A 38 -4.02 3.79 15.44
C LEU A 38 -2.87 4.09 14.50
N THR A 39 -2.01 3.11 14.27
CA THR A 39 -0.90 3.19 13.33
C THR A 39 -1.20 2.35 12.10
N VAL A 40 -1.13 2.97 10.93
CA VAL A 40 -1.17 2.26 9.64
C VAL A 40 0.21 2.34 9.00
N CYS A 41 0.79 1.19 8.69
CA CYS A 41 2.06 1.10 7.97
C CYS A 41 1.86 0.30 6.69
N GLY A 42 2.03 0.97 5.54
CA GLY A 42 2.04 0.34 4.22
C GLY A 42 3.44 0.28 3.65
N ARG A 43 3.71 -0.72 2.82
CA ARG A 43 4.97 -0.89 2.09
C ARG A 43 4.71 -1.36 0.66
N VAL A 44 5.56 -0.92 -0.26
CA VAL A 44 5.58 -1.45 -1.62
C VAL A 44 6.37 -2.76 -1.59
N ASP A 45 5.72 -3.86 -1.94
CA ASP A 45 6.39 -5.16 -2.00
C ASP A 45 7.09 -5.36 -3.35
N ARG A 46 6.43 -4.99 -4.44
CA ARG A 46 6.97 -5.09 -5.80
C ARG A 46 6.25 -4.19 -6.79
N ILE A 47 6.94 -3.87 -7.88
CA ILE A 47 6.41 -3.09 -9.00
C ILE A 47 6.60 -3.89 -10.30
N GLU A 48 5.54 -4.05 -11.08
CA GLU A 48 5.54 -4.73 -12.37
C GLU A 48 4.85 -3.87 -13.43
N GLY A 49 5.64 -3.22 -14.27
CA GLY A 49 5.13 -2.25 -15.24
C GLY A 49 4.36 -1.12 -14.53
N ARG A 50 3.04 -1.09 -14.72
CA ARG A 50 2.15 -0.09 -14.09
C ARG A 50 1.50 -0.59 -12.79
N LYS A 51 1.84 -1.79 -12.33
CA LYS A 51 1.24 -2.42 -11.15
C LYS A 51 2.16 -2.24 -9.95
N THR A 52 1.67 -1.63 -8.89
CA THR A 52 2.37 -1.51 -7.60
C THR A 52 1.62 -2.36 -6.58
N PHE A 53 2.25 -3.43 -6.14
CA PHE A 53 1.71 -4.33 -5.12
C PHE A 53 2.14 -3.85 -3.75
N ILE A 54 1.18 -3.75 -2.83
CA ILE A 54 1.36 -3.14 -1.51
C ILE A 54 0.82 -4.11 -0.47
N THR A 55 1.53 -4.24 0.65
CA THR A 55 0.98 -4.77 1.90
C THR A 55 0.89 -3.66 2.93
N ALA A 56 -0.11 -3.73 3.81
CA ALA A 56 -0.19 -2.83 4.95
C ALA A 56 -0.74 -3.53 6.20
N GLU A 57 -0.41 -2.95 7.34
CA GLU A 57 -0.87 -3.38 8.65
C GLU A 57 -1.49 -2.19 9.39
N LEU A 58 -2.57 -2.47 10.12
CA LEU A 58 -3.20 -1.58 11.09
C LEU A 58 -2.94 -2.13 12.49
N ARG A 59 -2.31 -1.33 13.34
CA ARG A 59 -1.99 -1.67 14.73
C ARG A 59 -2.54 -0.62 15.71
N ASP A 60 -2.90 -1.05 16.91
CA ASP A 60 -3.20 -0.12 18.01
C ASP A 60 -1.92 0.39 18.69
N GLU A 61 -2.07 1.22 19.73
CA GLU A 61 -0.95 1.78 20.50
C GLU A 61 -0.10 0.72 21.23
N GLN A 62 -0.65 -0.46 21.49
CA GLN A 62 0.06 -1.57 22.13
C GLN A 62 0.81 -2.43 21.09
N GLY A 63 0.62 -2.14 19.80
CA GLY A 63 1.23 -2.86 18.68
C GLY A 63 0.41 -4.07 18.23
N ASP A 64 -0.80 -4.24 18.73
CA ASP A 64 -1.68 -5.37 18.40
C ASP A 64 -2.17 -5.25 16.96
N LEU A 65 -2.04 -6.32 16.16
CA LEU A 65 -2.50 -6.34 14.77
C LEU A 65 -4.03 -6.40 14.73
N LEU A 66 -4.65 -5.34 14.24
CA LEU A 66 -6.10 -5.21 14.11
C LEU A 66 -6.59 -5.64 12.73
N ALA A 67 -5.84 -5.28 11.69
CA ALA A 67 -6.08 -5.70 10.32
C ALA A 67 -4.78 -5.74 9.52
N ASP A 68 -4.73 -6.62 8.54
CA ASP A 68 -3.71 -6.61 7.48
C ASP A 68 -4.37 -6.57 6.11
N CYS A 69 -3.64 -6.11 5.11
CA CYS A 69 -4.15 -6.08 3.75
C CYS A 69 -3.07 -6.33 2.70
N GLU A 70 -3.54 -6.80 1.55
CA GLU A 70 -2.84 -6.73 0.28
C GLU A 70 -3.64 -5.84 -0.69
N GLY A 71 -2.93 -5.05 -1.47
CA GLY A 71 -3.51 -4.12 -2.43
C GLY A 71 -2.72 -4.07 -3.72
N LEU A 72 -3.42 -3.67 -4.77
CA LEU A 72 -2.82 -3.37 -6.06
C LEU A 72 -3.23 -1.96 -6.49
N MET A 73 -2.22 -1.11 -6.66
CA MET A 73 -2.37 0.20 -7.29
C MET A 73 -1.93 0.10 -8.75
N VAL A 74 -2.70 0.71 -9.65
CA VAL A 74 -2.36 0.79 -11.07
C VAL A 74 -2.08 2.24 -11.45
N GLN A 75 -0.85 2.50 -11.91
CA GLN A 75 -0.45 3.80 -12.44
C GLN A 75 -1.31 4.17 -13.66
N LEU A 76 -1.87 5.38 -13.62
CA LEU A 76 -2.66 5.94 -14.70
C LEU A 76 -1.78 6.34 -15.87
N LEU A 77 -2.33 6.17 -17.08
CA LEU A 77 -1.76 6.74 -18.28
C LEU A 77 -2.13 8.23 -18.36
N PRO A 78 -1.35 9.08 -19.06
CA PRO A 78 -1.56 10.53 -19.07
C PRO A 78 -2.97 11.02 -19.45
N TRP A 79 -3.75 10.23 -20.20
CA TRP A 79 -5.10 10.56 -20.64
C TRP A 79 -6.22 9.93 -19.78
N GLN A 80 -5.83 9.20 -18.74
CA GLN A 80 -6.75 8.60 -17.79
C GLN A 80 -6.89 9.58 -16.62
N PRO A 81 -8.07 10.22 -16.44
CA PRO A 81 -8.32 11.12 -15.32
C PRO A 81 -8.34 10.35 -14.00
#